data_AF-R5UBK3-F1
#
_entry.id   AF-R5UBK3-F1
#
_cell.length_a   1.000
_cell.length_b   1.000
_cell.length_c   1.000
_cell.angle_alpha   90.00
_cell.angle_beta   90.00
_cell.angle_gamma   90.00
#
_symmetry.space_group_name_H-M   'P 1'
#
loop_
_entity.id
_entity.type
_entity.pdbx_description
1 polymer ?
#
loop_
_entity_poly.entity_id
_entity_poly.type
_entity_poly.pdbx_seq_one_letter_code
_entity_poly.pdbx_strand_id
1 'polypeptide(L)' 'MLLGGVIGAGITWTVVKSMASLGPAKAALLIVISQLIVAYVIELLGMFGVEKSPFAFRKLAGLVVALIGIAIFQWE' A
#
# COMPACT_ATOMS: atom_id res chain seq x y z
N MET A 1 20.14 13.80 3.66
CA MET A 1 18.92 14.65 3.70
C MET A 1 18.29 14.85 2.32
N LEU A 2 19.05 15.03 1.23
CA LEU A 2 18.48 15.23 -0.12
C LEU A 2 17.81 13.99 -0.75
N LEU A 3 18.29 12.77 -0.43
CA LEU A 3 17.73 11.52 -0.98
C LEU A 3 16.25 11.29 -0.60
N GLY A 4 15.86 11.63 0.63
CA GLY A 4 14.45 11.52 1.05
C GLY A 4 13.55 12.49 0.30
N GLY A 5 14.05 13.69 -0.04
CA GLY A 5 13.34 14.66 -0.86
C GLY A 5 13.11 14.16 -2.29
N VAL A 6 14.13 13.55 -2.91
CA VAL A 6 14.01 12.98 -4.27
C VAL A 6 13.02 11.81 -4.31
N ILE A 7 13.10 10.90 -3.33
CA ILE A 7 12.16 9.78 -3.23
C ILE A 7 10.73 10.28 -2.98
N GLY A 8 10.56 11.22 -2.05
CA GLY A 8 9.26 11.84 -1.74
C GLY A 8 8.65 12.51 -2.97
N ALA A 9 9.41 13.30 -3.71
CA ALA A 9 8.96 13.93 -4.95
C ALA A 9 8.54 12.89 -6.01
N GLY A 10 9.29 11.78 -6.14
CA GLY A 10 8.93 10.67 -7.00
C GLY A 10 7.60 10.00 -6.61
N ILE A 11 7.36 9.80 -5.30
CA ILE A 11 6.09 9.27 -4.79
C ILE A 11 4.95 10.25 -5.09
N THR A 12 5.10 11.52 -4.75
CA THR A 12 4.05 12.52 -4.99
C THR A 12 3.72 12.63 -6.48
N TRP A 13 4.73 12.62 -7.36
CA TRP A 13 4.50 12.64 -8.80
C TRP A 13 3.73 11.42 -9.31
N THR A 14 4.08 10.21 -8.84
CA THR A 14 3.35 8.98 -9.24
C THR A 14 1.92 8.96 -8.72
N VAL A 15 1.66 9.52 -7.53
CA VAL A 15 0.31 9.70 -6.99
C VAL A 15 -0.52 10.64 -7.86
N VAL A 16 0.00 11.83 -8.17
CA VAL A 16 -0.69 12.82 -9.03
C VAL A 16 -0.97 12.24 -10.42
N LYS A 17 0.01 11.55 -11.01
CA LYS A 17 -0.14 10.89 -12.31
C LYS A 17 -1.23 9.81 -12.28
N SER A 18 -1.27 8.99 -11.23
CA SER A 18 -2.28 7.94 -11.05
C SER A 18 -3.68 8.52 -10.87
N MET A 19 -3.81 9.62 -10.12
CA MET A 19 -5.09 10.34 -9.96
C MET A 19 -5.59 10.91 -11.29
N ALA A 20 -4.68 11.43 -12.12
CA ALA A 20 -5.04 11.96 -13.45
C ALA A 20 -5.50 10.85 -14.43
N SER A 21 -4.94 9.64 -14.35
CA SER A 21 -5.28 8.54 -15.26
C SER A 21 -6.47 7.68 -14.80
N LEU A 22 -6.62 7.46 -13.49
CA LEU A 22 -7.60 6.51 -12.92
C LEU A 22 -8.76 7.21 -12.20
N GLY A 23 -8.64 8.52 -11.95
CA GLY A 23 -9.52 9.27 -11.07
C GLY A 23 -9.04 9.24 -9.61
N PRO A 24 -9.39 10.27 -8.80
CA PRO A 24 -8.86 10.43 -7.44
C PRO A 24 -9.18 9.26 -6.52
N ALA A 25 -10.42 8.76 -6.56
CA ALA A 25 -10.91 7.68 -5.71
C ALA A 25 -10.19 6.36 -6.01
N LYS A 26 -10.14 5.95 -7.28
CA LYS A 26 -9.48 4.69 -7.69
C LYS A 26 -7.97 4.72 -7.42
N ALA A 27 -7.32 5.86 -7.65
CA ALA A 27 -5.90 6.03 -7.34
C ALA A 27 -5.62 5.90 -5.83
N ALA A 28 -6.41 6.57 -4.98
CA ALA A 28 -6.26 6.48 -3.52
C ALA A 28 -6.41 5.04 -3.01
N LEU A 29 -7.41 4.31 -3.49
CA LEU A 29 -7.64 2.91 -3.10
C LEU A 29 -6.48 2.01 -3.53
N LEU A 30 -6.01 2.16 -4.77
CA LEU A 30 -4.89 1.39 -5.32
C LEU A 30 -3.59 1.63 -4.54
N ILE A 31 -3.37 2.88 -4.10
CA ILE A 31 -2.25 3.25 -3.23
C ILE A 31 -2.37 2.52 -1.89
N VAL A 32 -3.52 2.60 -1.22
CA VAL A 32 -3.73 1.95 0.08
C VAL A 32 -3.54 0.42 -0.02
N ILE A 33 -4.07 -0.21 -1.06
CA ILE A 33 -3.85 -1.65 -1.31
C ILE A 33 -2.35 -1.97 -1.44
N SER A 34 -1.65 -1.22 -2.30
CA SER A 34 -0.23 -1.44 -2.55
C SER A 34 0.59 -1.28 -1.27
N GLN A 35 0.27 -0.27 -0.47
CA GLN A 35 0.92 -0.02 0.82
C GLN A 35 0.70 -1.17 1.81
N LEU A 36 -0.53 -1.68 1.92
CA LEU A 36 -0.85 -2.79 2.83
C LEU A 36 -0.11 -4.08 2.44
N ILE A 37 -0.06 -4.40 1.14
CA ILE A 37 0.67 -5.57 0.64
C ILE A 37 2.17 -5.42 0.93
N VAL A 38 2.75 -4.26 0.58
CA VAL A 38 4.19 -4.00 0.82
C VAL A 38 4.51 -4.03 2.31
N ALA A 39 3.66 -3.45 3.16
CA ALA A 39 3.83 -3.48 4.61
C ALA A 39 3.82 -4.91 5.15
N TYR A 40 2.88 -5.75 4.69
CA TYR A 40 2.83 -7.15 5.09
C TYR A 40 4.08 -7.94 4.65
N VAL A 41 4.59 -7.69 3.44
CA VAL A 41 5.83 -8.29 2.93
C VAL A 41 7.04 -7.84 3.77
N ILE A 42 7.10 -6.56 4.15
CA ILE A 42 8.15 -6.01 5.02
C ILE A 42 8.11 -6.71 6.39
N GLU A 43 6.93 -6.81 7.01
CA GLU A 43 6.75 -7.51 8.30
C GLU A 43 7.15 -8.99 8.22
N LEU A 44 6.84 -9.66 7.11
CA LEU A 44 7.16 -11.07 6.91
C LEU A 44 8.67 -11.32 6.78
N LEU A 45 9.36 -10.41 6.10
CA LEU A 45 10.79 -10.51 5.83
C LEU A 45 11.63 -9.84 6.92
N GLY A 46 11.02 -9.10 7.85
CA GLY A 46 11.72 -8.30 8.86
C GLY A 46 12.59 -7.20 8.23
N MET A 47 12.19 -6.68 7.06
CA MET A 47 12.95 -5.64 6.36
C MET A 47 12.89 -4.32 7.13
N PHE A 48 13.90 -3.46 6.93
CA PHE A 48 13.99 -2.14 7.57
C PHE A 48 14.06 -2.14 9.11
N GLY A 49 14.53 -3.25 9.72
CA GLY A 49 14.68 -3.36 11.18
C GLY A 49 13.36 -3.59 11.92
N VAL A 50 12.29 -3.92 11.20
CA VAL A 50 11.00 -4.31 11.78
C VAL A 50 11.12 -5.75 12.32
N GLU A 51 10.55 -6.01 13.51
CA GLU A 51 10.51 -7.36 14.06
C GLU A 51 9.82 -8.32 13.09
N LYS A 52 10.53 -9.40 12.73
CA LYS A 52 10.00 -10.41 11.81
C LYS A 52 8.79 -11.06 12.45
N SER A 53 7.61 -10.76 11.92
CA SER A 53 6.37 -11.33 12.42
C SER A 53 6.25 -12.76 11.88
N PRO A 54 6.00 -13.77 12.73
CA PRO A 54 5.68 -15.10 12.23
C PRO A 54 4.43 -15.01 11.35
N PHE A 55 4.41 -15.79 10.27
CA PHE A 55 3.28 -15.83 9.34
C PHE A 55 2.01 -16.20 10.10
N ALA A 56 1.17 -15.20 10.37
CA ALA A 56 -0.07 -15.36 11.11
C ALA A 56 -1.23 -15.36 10.13
N PHE A 57 -1.95 -16.48 10.06
CA PHE A 57 -3.18 -16.59 9.27
C PHE A 57 -4.21 -15.51 9.61
N ARG A 58 -4.23 -15.02 10.86
CA ARG A 58 -5.07 -13.90 11.27
C ARG A 58 -4.70 -12.58 10.58
N LYS A 59 -3.40 -12.29 10.40
CA LYS A 59 -2.94 -11.10 9.65
C LYS A 59 -3.28 -11.22 8.17
N LEU A 60 -3.08 -12.40 7.59
CA LEU A 60 -3.46 -12.66 6.20
C LEU A 60 -4.98 -12.52 6.00
N ALA A 61 -5.80 -13.09 6.90
CA ALA A 61 -7.25 -12.95 6.83
C ALA A 61 -7.69 -11.49 6.96
N GLY A 62 -7.08 -10.72 7.86
CA GLY A 62 -7.34 -9.27 7.98
C GLY A 62 -6.98 -8.51 6.70
N LEU A 63 -5.86 -8.84 6.06
CA LEU A 63 -5.46 -8.27 4.77
C LEU A 63 -6.49 -8.62 3.68
N VAL A 64 -6.92 -9.88 3.60
CA VAL A 64 -7.92 -10.33 2.62
C VAL A 64 -9.26 -9.61 2.82
N VAL A 65 -9.71 -9.44 4.06
CA VAL A 65 -10.95 -8.68 4.37
C VAL A 65 -10.81 -7.21 3.95
N ALA A 66 -9.67 -6.58 4.23
CA ALA A 66 -9.41 -5.21 3.80
C ALA A 66 -9.40 -5.09 2.26
N LEU A 67 -8.77 -6.03 1.56
CA LEU A 67 -8.76 -6.08 0.10
C LEU A 67 -10.18 -6.25 -0.48
N ILE A 68 -11.02 -7.11 0.11
CA ILE A 68 -12.41 -7.29 -0.30
C ILE A 68 -13.22 -6.01 -0.08
N GLY A 69 -13.09 -5.36 1.08
CA GLY A 69 -13.78 -4.10 1.37
C GLY A 69 -13.41 -3.00 0.38
N ILE A 70 -12.13 -2.91 0.01
CA ILE A 70 -11.65 -1.95 -0.99
C ILE A 70 -12.17 -2.31 -2.39
N ALA A 71 -12.17 -3.60 -2.77
CA ALA A 71 -12.67 -4.04 -4.08
C ALA A 71 -14.17 -3.73 -4.27
N ILE A 72 -14.97 -3.90 -3.22
CA ILE A 72 -16.39 -3.53 -3.24
C ILE A 72 -16.55 -2.02 -3.39
N PHE A 73 -15.78 -1.22 -2.65
CA PHE A 73 -15.82 0.24 -2.73
C PHE A 73 -15.41 0.75 -4.13
N GLN A 74 -14.58 0.00 -4.87
CA GLN A 74 -14.20 0.35 -6.23
C GLN A 74 -15.29 0.06 -7.28
N TRP A 75 -16.33 -0.71 -6.94
CA TRP A 75 -17.39 -1.16 -7.87
C TRP A 75 -18.52 -0.14 -8.07
N GLU A 76 -18.44 1.07 -7.49
CA GLU A 76 -19.28 2.23 -7.86
C GLU A 76 -18.63 3.12 -8.93
#